data_AF-A0A944DY10-F1
#
_entry.id   AF-A0A944DY10-F1
#
_cell.length_a   1.000
_cell.length_b   1.000
_cell.length_c   1.000
_cell.angle_alpha   90.00
_cell.angle_beta   90.00
_cell.angle_gamma   90.00
#
_symmetry.space_group_name_H-M   'P 1'
#
loop_
_entity.id
_entity.type
_entity.pdbx_description
1 polymer ?
#
loop_
_entity_poly.entity_id
_entity_poly.type
_entity_poly.pdbx_seq_one_letter_code
_entity_poly.pdbx_strand_id
1 'polypeptide(L)'
;MTLFVRRAGALILVLEACYLLLMELALAVFVVDTSEIDHTDAGGYGGLGGVLFLAAEGLTVLLLLWGAAALGLASFADKGPSWARAAGFGLVAVTQVLGVWAATSNALAQDAGPDVLVNAVMVLFALTAGVACVLGLRGAVRKAPLAA
;
A
#
# COMPACT_ATOMS: atom_id res chain seq x y z
N MET A 1 0.39 -4.26 23.84
CA MET A 1 1.01 -3.44 22.77
C MET A 1 0.87 -4.05 21.38
N THR A 2 1.21 -5.33 21.17
CA THR A 2 1.16 -5.99 19.84
C THR A 2 -0.22 -6.06 19.17
N LEU A 3 -1.30 -6.21 19.95
CA LEU A 3 -2.69 -6.21 19.44
C LEU A 3 -3.12 -4.84 18.91
N PHE A 4 -2.74 -3.75 19.59
CA PHE A 4 -3.06 -2.39 19.17
C PHE A 4 -2.36 -2.07 17.84
N VAL A 5 -1.05 -2.33 17.76
CA VAL A 5 -0.26 -2.11 16.53
C VAL A 5 -0.79 -2.94 15.36
N ARG A 6 -1.21 -4.19 15.59
CA ARG A 6 -1.86 -5.01 14.56
C ARG A 6 -3.16 -4.40 14.05
N ARG A 7 -4.05 -3.95 14.94
CA ARG A 7 -5.33 -3.34 14.55
C ARG A 7 -5.14 -1.99 13.87
N ALA A 8 -4.23 -1.16 14.38
CA ALA A 8 -3.87 0.12 13.76
C ALA A 8 -3.30 -0.12 12.35
N GLY A 9 -2.35 -1.04 12.20
CA GLY A 9 -1.82 -1.42 10.89
C GLY A 9 -2.90 -1.93 9.93
N ALA A 10 -3.83 -2.77 10.41
CA ALA A 10 -4.94 -3.25 9.59
C ALA A 10 -5.85 -2.10 9.10
N LEU A 11 -6.19 -1.15 9.97
CA LEU A 11 -7.00 0.02 9.60
C LEU A 11 -6.27 0.93 8.61
N ILE A 12 -4.98 1.15 8.82
CA ILE A 12 -4.16 1.98 7.93
C ILE A 12 -4.06 1.35 6.55
N LEU A 13 -3.82 0.04 6.44
CA LEU A 13 -3.77 -0.66 5.15
C LEU A 13 -5.10 -0.56 4.39
N VAL A 14 -6.24 -0.59 5.10
CA VAL A 14 -7.56 -0.34 4.48
C VAL A 14 -7.67 1.11 4.01
N LEU A 15 -7.24 2.07 4.83
CA LEU A 15 -7.26 3.49 4.48
C LEU A 15 -6.40 3.76 3.24
N GLU A 16 -5.21 3.18 3.15
CA GLU A 16 -4.32 3.28 1.99
C GLU A 16 -4.95 2.66 0.74
N ALA A 17 -5.56 1.48 0.87
CA ALA A 17 -6.29 0.86 -0.25
C ALA A 17 -7.46 1.75 -0.72
N CYS A 18 -8.23 2.33 0.20
CA CYS A 18 -9.28 3.29 -0.13
C CYS A 18 -8.72 4.56 -0.78
N TYR A 19 -7.60 5.07 -0.29
CA TYR A 19 -6.94 6.25 -0.86
C TYR A 19 -6.49 5.98 -2.30
N LEU A 20 -5.83 4.86 -2.58
CA LEU A 20 -5.44 4.47 -3.95
C LEU A 20 -6.67 4.36 -4.86
N LEU A 21 -7.74 3.69 -4.43
CA LEU A 21 -8.96 3.57 -5.21
C LEU A 21 -9.65 4.93 -5.46
N LEU A 22 -9.59 5.84 -4.49
CA LEU A 22 -10.12 7.20 -4.66
C LEU A 22 -9.27 8.02 -5.64
N MET A 23 -7.94 7.87 -5.60
CA MET A 23 -7.05 8.51 -6.56
C MET A 23 -7.26 7.98 -7.97
N GLU A 24 -7.38 6.66 -8.14
CA GLU A 24 -7.71 6.02 -9.42
C GLU A 24 -9.09 6.46 -9.94
N LEU A 25 -10.11 6.52 -9.07
CA LEU A 25 -11.42 7.03 -9.45
C LEU A 25 -11.34 8.51 -9.86
N ALA A 26 -10.58 9.33 -9.14
CA ALA A 26 -10.38 10.73 -9.48
C ALA A 26 -9.65 10.88 -10.82
N LEU A 27 -8.63 10.07 -11.09
CA LEU A 27 -7.95 10.05 -12.38
C LEU A 27 -8.93 9.64 -13.50
N ALA A 28 -9.68 8.56 -13.31
CA ALA A 28 -10.64 8.08 -14.30
C ALA A 28 -11.76 9.09 -14.59
N VAL A 29 -12.20 9.86 -13.60
CA VAL A 29 -13.30 10.84 -13.73
C VAL A 29 -12.80 12.18 -14.26
N PHE A 30 -11.65 12.68 -13.80
CA PHE A 30 -11.21 14.05 -14.06
C PHE A 30 -10.13 14.18 -15.15
N VAL A 31 -9.35 13.13 -15.47
CA VAL A 31 -8.28 13.23 -16.48
C VAL A 31 -8.81 13.39 -17.91
N VAL A 32 -10.00 12.85 -18.20
CA VAL A 32 -10.63 12.99 -19.52
C VAL A 32 -10.91 14.47 -19.81
N ASP A 33 -11.43 15.23 -18.84
CA ASP A 33 -11.76 16.64 -19.00
C ASP A 33 -10.53 17.58 -18.96
N THR A 34 -9.43 17.18 -18.30
CA THR A 34 -8.20 17.99 -18.27
C THR A 34 -7.29 17.75 -19.48
N SER A 35 -7.34 16.57 -20.10
CA SER A 35 -6.58 16.25 -21.33
C SER A 35 -7.07 17.00 -22.58
N GLU A 36 -8.28 17.57 -22.54
CA GLU A 36 -8.76 18.48 -23.59
C GLU A 36 -8.28 19.93 -23.38
N ILE A 37 -7.93 20.31 -22.14
CA ILE A 37 -7.54 21.68 -21.77
C ILE A 37 -6.01 21.85 -21.82
N ASP A 38 -5.26 20.80 -21.50
CA ASP A 38 -3.81 20.78 -21.58
C ASP A 38 -3.42 19.93 -22.78
N HIS A 39 -2.68 20.50 -23.74
CA HIS A 39 -2.16 19.75 -24.91
C HIS A 39 -1.02 18.78 -24.52
N THR A 40 -1.12 18.16 -23.35
CA THR A 40 -0.28 17.04 -22.94
C THR A 40 -0.79 15.80 -23.67
N ASP A 41 0.05 15.28 -24.57
CA ASP A 41 -0.24 14.10 -25.38
C ASP A 41 -1.01 13.02 -24.60
N ALA A 42 -2.25 12.77 -25.02
CA ALA A 42 -3.05 11.61 -24.59
C ALA A 42 -2.38 10.25 -24.89
N GLY A 43 -1.18 10.25 -25.48
CA GLY A 43 -0.42 9.06 -25.89
C GLY A 43 0.22 8.26 -24.76
N GLY A 44 0.26 8.76 -23.51
CA GLY A 44 0.92 8.08 -22.39
C GLY A 44 0.13 6.92 -21.76
N TYR A 45 -1.20 7.00 -21.77
CA TYR A 45 -2.09 6.08 -21.03
C TYR A 45 -2.92 5.15 -21.93
N GLY A 46 -2.95 5.36 -23.25
CA GLY A 46 -3.81 4.62 -24.19
C GLY A 46 -3.31 3.24 -24.65
N GLY A 47 -2.20 2.72 -24.08
CA GLY A 47 -1.55 1.50 -24.55
C GLY A 47 -1.24 0.47 -23.45
N LEU A 48 -0.39 -0.50 -23.80
CA LEU A 48 0.04 -1.59 -22.89
C LEU A 48 0.66 -1.08 -21.57
N GLY A 49 1.26 0.11 -21.57
CA GLY A 49 1.77 0.78 -20.38
C GLY A 49 0.68 1.17 -19.37
N GLY A 50 -0.45 1.71 -19.83
CA GLY A 50 -1.58 2.06 -18.95
C GLY A 50 -2.23 0.82 -18.32
N VAL A 51 -2.35 -0.27 -19.09
CA VAL A 51 -2.87 -1.56 -18.58
C VAL A 51 -1.94 -2.17 -17.53
N LEU A 52 -0.63 -2.14 -17.75
CA LEU A 52 0.36 -2.63 -16.78
C LEU A 52 0.37 -1.79 -15.51
N PHE A 53 0.24 -0.47 -15.63
CA PHE A 53 0.11 0.44 -14.49
C PHE A 53 -1.14 0.11 -13.66
N LEU A 54 -2.31 0.04 -14.30
CA LEU A 54 -3.57 -0.31 -13.64
C LEU A 54 -3.54 -1.71 -13.00
N ALA A 55 -2.88 -2.67 -13.65
CA ALA A 55 -2.69 -4.00 -13.08
C ALA A 55 -1.79 -3.99 -11.84
N ALA A 56 -0.72 -3.18 -11.84
CA ALA A 56 0.17 -3.02 -10.69
C ALA A 56 -0.51 -2.31 -9.51
N GLU A 57 -1.29 -1.27 -9.78
CA GLU A 57 -2.17 -0.58 -8.84
C GLU A 57 -3.17 -1.56 -8.20
N GLY A 58 -3.91 -2.30 -9.04
CA GLY A 58 -4.88 -3.29 -8.57
C GLY A 58 -4.23 -4.40 -7.73
N LEU A 59 -3.05 -4.88 -8.13
CA LEU A 59 -2.30 -5.87 -7.35
C LEU A 59 -1.83 -5.30 -6.00
N THR A 60 -1.46 -4.02 -5.98
CA THR A 60 -1.10 -3.31 -4.74
C THR A 60 -2.29 -3.22 -3.80
N VAL A 61 -3.46 -2.81 -4.30
CA VAL A 61 -4.70 -2.77 -3.51
C VAL A 61 -5.04 -4.15 -2.94
N LEU A 62 -4.97 -5.21 -3.75
CA LEU A 62 -5.21 -6.58 -3.29
C LEU A 62 -4.22 -7.00 -2.20
N LEU A 63 -2.95 -6.64 -2.34
CA LEU A 63 -1.90 -6.93 -1.37
C LEU A 63 -2.16 -6.21 -0.03
N LEU A 64 -2.54 -4.93 -0.07
CA LEU A 64 -2.89 -4.13 1.12
C LEU A 64 -4.12 -4.72 1.84
N LEU A 65 -5.18 -5.05 1.09
CA LEU A 65 -6.40 -5.65 1.64
C LEU A 65 -6.13 -7.03 2.24
N TRP A 66 -5.29 -7.85 1.59
CA TRP A 66 -4.84 -9.12 2.13
C TRP A 66 -4.07 -8.92 3.45
N GLY A 67 -3.14 -7.96 3.50
CA GLY A 67 -2.39 -7.61 4.69
C GLY A 67 -3.30 -7.15 5.83
N ALA A 68 -4.28 -6.30 5.52
CA ALA A 68 -5.29 -5.83 6.46
C ALA A 68 -6.10 -6.98 7.04
N ALA A 69 -6.60 -7.88 6.18
CA ALA A 69 -7.34 -9.06 6.60
C ALA A 69 -6.48 -9.97 7.50
N ALA A 70 -5.22 -10.20 7.13
CA ALA A 70 -4.30 -11.05 7.88
C ALA A 70 -3.90 -10.48 9.25
N LEU A 71 -3.93 -9.15 9.41
CA LEU A 71 -3.66 -8.46 10.68
C LEU A 71 -4.92 -8.27 11.54
N GLY A 72 -6.06 -7.96 10.92
CA GLY A 72 -7.28 -7.53 11.58
C GLY A 72 -8.31 -8.63 11.86
N LEU A 73 -8.38 -9.66 10.99
CA LEU A 73 -9.39 -10.71 11.09
C LEU A 73 -8.81 -12.00 11.68
N ALA A 74 -9.24 -12.36 12.89
CA ALA A 74 -8.81 -13.59 13.55
C ALA A 74 -9.11 -14.86 12.73
N SER A 75 -10.22 -14.86 11.99
CA SER A 75 -10.64 -15.97 11.11
C SER A 75 -9.75 -16.15 9.88
N PHE A 76 -8.97 -15.12 9.51
CA PHE A 76 -8.05 -15.14 8.37
C PHE A 76 -6.59 -15.24 8.81
N ALA A 77 -6.30 -14.78 10.02
CA ALA A 77 -4.96 -14.66 10.58
C ALA A 77 -4.21 -15.99 10.76
N ASP A 78 -4.79 -17.16 10.57
CA ASP A 78 -4.08 -18.45 10.59
C ASP A 78 -4.39 -19.36 9.39
N LYS A 79 -4.95 -18.79 8.31
CA LYS A 79 -5.23 -19.55 7.09
C LYS A 79 -4.03 -19.58 6.13
N GLY A 80 -3.79 -20.74 5.52
CA GLY A 80 -2.77 -20.95 4.51
C GLY A 80 -1.37 -21.28 5.06
N PRO A 81 -0.43 -21.63 4.18
CA PRO A 81 0.91 -22.03 4.58
C PRO A 81 1.72 -20.86 5.16
N SER A 82 2.54 -21.13 6.17
CA SER A 82 3.33 -20.13 6.89
C SER A 82 4.29 -19.36 5.97
N TRP A 83 4.89 -20.03 4.98
CA TRP A 83 5.80 -19.41 4.01
C TRP A 83 5.09 -18.37 3.13
N ALA A 84 3.87 -18.66 2.67
CA ALA A 84 3.10 -17.73 1.83
C ALA A 84 2.69 -16.50 2.62
N ARG A 85 2.38 -16.68 3.91
CA ARG A 85 2.10 -15.56 4.81
C ARG A 85 3.33 -14.70 5.10
N ALA A 86 4.48 -15.34 5.31
CA ALA A 86 5.74 -14.62 5.47
C ALA A 86 6.06 -13.83 4.19
N ALA A 87 5.93 -14.44 3.01
CA ALA A 87 6.10 -13.76 1.74
C ALA A 87 5.11 -12.58 1.60
N GLY A 88 3.83 -12.79 1.89
CA GLY A 88 2.81 -11.73 1.81
C GLY A 88 3.08 -10.55 2.76
N PHE A 89 3.39 -10.82 4.04
CA PHE A 89 3.77 -9.74 4.96
C PHE A 89 5.07 -9.04 4.56
N GLY A 90 6.02 -9.79 3.99
CA GLY A 90 7.25 -9.23 3.42
C GLY A 90 6.95 -8.29 2.25
N LEU A 91 6.11 -8.71 1.31
CA LEU A 91 5.68 -7.92 0.17
C LEU A 91 4.97 -6.64 0.64
N VAL A 92 4.00 -6.73 1.55
CA VAL A 92 3.33 -5.54 2.10
C VAL A 92 4.35 -4.61 2.76
N ALA A 93 5.27 -5.13 3.57
CA ALA A 93 6.29 -4.31 4.21
C ALA A 93 7.21 -3.59 3.19
N VAL A 94 7.58 -4.27 2.10
CA VAL A 94 8.33 -3.65 0.99
C VAL A 94 7.52 -2.53 0.33
N THR A 95 6.24 -2.76 0.05
CA THR A 95 5.34 -1.71 -0.47
C THR A 95 5.30 -0.49 0.45
N GLN A 96 5.24 -0.70 1.77
CA GLN A 96 5.26 0.41 2.74
C GLN A 96 6.59 1.18 2.71
N VAL A 97 7.72 0.48 2.59
CA VAL A 97 9.04 1.13 2.47
C VAL A 97 9.13 1.97 1.20
N LEU A 98 8.63 1.45 0.07
CA LEU A 98 8.57 2.20 -1.19
C LEU A 98 7.64 3.42 -1.08
N GLY A 99 6.51 3.28 -0.39
CA GLY A 99 5.59 4.38 -0.10
C GLY A 99 6.23 5.48 0.75
N VAL A 100 6.94 5.11 1.81
CA VAL A 100 7.71 6.07 2.64
C VAL A 100 8.75 6.79 1.80
N TRP A 101 9.51 6.06 0.98
CA TRP A 101 10.52 6.65 0.11
C TRP A 101 9.90 7.66 -0.85
N ALA A 102 8.83 7.28 -1.56
CA ALA A 102 8.15 8.14 -2.52
C ALA A 102 7.53 9.39 -1.87
N ALA A 103 6.84 9.24 -0.73
CA ALA A 103 6.26 10.35 0.00
C ALA A 103 7.33 11.31 0.53
N THR A 104 8.46 10.78 1.01
CA THR A 104 9.59 11.59 1.47
C THR A 104 10.25 12.33 0.33
N SER A 105 10.49 11.67 -0.82
CA SER A 105 11.07 12.35 -1.99
C SER A 105 10.16 13.45 -2.52
N ASN A 106 8.83 13.22 -2.53
CA ASN A 106 7.86 14.23 -2.95
C ASN A 106 7.85 15.42 -1.98
N ALA A 107 7.86 15.18 -0.67
CA ALA A 107 7.93 16.25 0.32
C ALA A 107 9.20 17.10 0.21
N LEU A 108 10.33 16.49 -0.14
CA LEU A 108 11.61 17.19 -0.32
C LEU A 108 11.70 17.97 -1.63
N ALA A 109 10.93 17.57 -2.66
CA ALA A 109 10.91 18.22 -3.96
C ALA A 109 9.92 19.39 -4.03
N GLN A 110 8.97 19.48 -3.10
CA GLN A 110 7.94 20.52 -3.07
C GLN A 110 8.34 21.69 -2.17
N ASP A 111 7.90 22.88 -2.52
CA ASP A 111 7.97 24.04 -1.64
C ASP A 111 7.11 23.84 -0.38
N ALA A 112 7.46 24.53 0.70
CA ALA A 112 6.75 24.41 1.97
C ALA A 112 5.26 24.79 1.83
N GLY A 113 4.40 23.78 1.85
CA GLY A 113 2.95 23.91 1.66
C GLY A 113 2.17 22.77 2.33
N PRO A 114 0.83 22.74 2.19
CA PRO A 114 -0.02 21.72 2.80
C PRO A 114 0.34 20.28 2.35
N ASP A 115 0.91 20.12 1.16
CA ASP A 115 1.32 18.81 0.63
C ASP A 115 2.45 18.16 1.43
N VAL A 116 3.34 18.98 2.02
CA VAL A 116 4.40 18.48 2.91
C VAL A 116 3.80 17.82 4.16
N LEU A 117 2.72 18.39 4.71
CA LEU A 117 2.01 17.81 5.86
C LEU A 117 1.32 16.49 5.47
N VAL A 118 0.68 16.45 4.30
CA VAL A 118 0.05 15.22 3.79
C VAL A 118 1.08 14.11 3.62
N ASN A 119 2.23 14.42 2.99
CA ASN A 119 3.32 13.47 2.82
C ASN A 119 3.88 12.98 4.17
N ALA A 120 4.01 13.87 5.17
CA ALA A 120 4.45 13.48 6.51
C ALA A 120 3.45 12.51 7.20
N VAL A 121 2.14 12.74 7.05
CA VAL A 121 1.09 11.84 7.56
C VAL A 121 1.15 10.49 6.84
N MET A 122 1.31 10.49 5.51
CA MET A 122 1.46 9.26 4.73
C MET A 122 2.68 8.45 5.18
N VAL A 123 3.82 9.10 5.42
CA VAL A 123 5.02 8.44 5.98
C VAL A 123 4.72 7.82 7.34
N LEU A 124 4.04 8.54 8.24
CA LEU A 124 3.69 8.02 9.57
C LEU A 124 2.79 6.78 9.48
N PHE A 125 1.80 6.82 8.59
CA PHE A 125 0.89 5.71 8.35
C PHE A 125 1.64 4.50 7.77
N ALA A 126 2.44 4.72 6.74
CA ALA A 126 3.22 3.66 6.11
C ALA A 126 4.22 3.01 7.07
N LEU A 127 4.87 3.79 7.93
CA LEU A 127 5.74 3.25 8.99
C LEU A 127 4.95 2.40 9.99
N THR A 128 3.76 2.84 10.39
CA THR A 128 2.91 2.10 11.34
C THR A 128 2.42 0.78 10.74
N ALA A 129 1.95 0.81 9.49
CA ALA A 129 1.56 -0.38 8.74
C ALA A 129 2.76 -1.32 8.51
N GLY A 130 3.91 -0.77 8.15
CA GLY A 130 5.17 -1.50 7.96
C GLY A 130 5.60 -2.24 9.23
N VAL A 131 5.61 -1.56 10.38
CA VAL A 131 5.90 -2.18 11.68
C VAL A 131 4.91 -3.31 12.00
N ALA A 132 3.61 -3.10 11.77
CA ALA A 132 2.60 -4.13 11.98
C ALA A 132 2.83 -5.37 11.09
N CYS A 133 3.20 -5.16 9.83
CA CYS A 133 3.53 -6.22 8.88
C CYS A 133 4.81 -6.97 9.27
N VAL A 134 5.87 -6.27 9.70
CA VAL A 134 7.10 -6.90 10.20
C VAL A 134 6.83 -7.75 11.44
N LEU A 135 5.98 -7.29 12.35
CA LEU A 135 5.55 -8.11 13.49
C LEU A 135 4.75 -9.34 13.06
N GLY A 136 3.89 -9.20 12.04
CA GLY A 136 3.19 -10.32 11.39
C GLY A 136 4.13 -11.34 10.77
N LEU A 137 5.14 -10.86 10.03
CA LEU A 137 6.20 -11.65 9.41
C LEU A 137 6.97 -12.46 10.45
N ARG A 138 7.45 -11.81 11.53
CA ARG A 138 8.17 -12.50 12.62
C ARG A 138 7.32 -13.60 13.26
N GLY A 139 6.01 -13.37 13.40
CA GLY A 139 5.06 -14.37 13.87
C GLY A 139 4.91 -15.56 12.92
N ALA A 140 4.82 -15.30 11.61
CA ALA A 140 4.68 -16.35 10.59
C ALA A 140 5.96 -17.20 10.45
N VAL A 141 7.13 -16.58 10.48
CA VAL A 141 8.44 -17.27 10.40
C VAL A 141 8.65 -18.18 11.62
N ARG A 142 8.32 -17.73 12.83
CA ARG A 142 8.43 -18.56 14.05
C ARG A 142 7.51 -19.78 14.05
N LYS A 143 6.38 -19.71 13.33
CA LYS A 143 5.42 -20.82 13.19
C LYS A 143 5.78 -21.76 12.04
N ALA A 144 6.75 -21.44 11.19
CA ALA A 144 7.15 -22.33 10.12
C ALA A 144 7.89 -23.54 10.73
N PRO A 145 7.39 -24.78 10.52
CA PRO A 145 8.17 -25.95 10.91
C PRO A 145 9.49 -25.91 10.13
N LEU A 146 10.60 -26.13 10.83
CA LEU A 146 11.89 -26.45 10.20
C LEU A 146 11.68 -27.74 9.40
N ALA A 147 11.32 -27.61 8.14
CA ALA A 147 11.42 -28.72 7.20
C ALA A 147 12.92 -28.93 6.96
N ALA A 148 13.50 -29.81 7.79
CA ALA A 148 14.75 -30.52 7.52
C ALA A 148 14.46 -31.72 6.63
#